data_AF-A0A6G3RAE9-F1
#
_entry.id   AF-A0A6G3RAE9-F1
#
_cell.length_a   1.000
_cell.length_b   1.000
_cell.length_c   1.000
_cell.angle_alpha   90.00
_cell.angle_beta   90.00
_cell.angle_gamma   90.00
#
_symmetry.space_group_name_H-M   'P 1'
#
loop_
_entity.id
_entity.type
_entity.pdbx_description
1 polymer ?
#
loop_
_entity_poly.entity_id
_entity_poly.type
_entity_poly.pdbx_seq_one_letter_code
_entity_poly.pdbx_strand_id
1 'polypeptide(L)'
;MSSEAASPGALLLCRAEPDVVEIAAQLLRERMLLAEAGRDWSVLVPEGKPWLQGEEPVDRVLTGWATALAVGSAWPVLALWWDGDRSGYTLASGFRRTVGYEWLANGTPVGEDEAMRTFAARLGLDPVLDMQSLEALARPDTEADARARMLGLLAVLTRAGLTLPPGLAPGEPADRLREVARVQEGVRQVEWPGWRDAVRAEFGAVEKGPLGPWVRGPRARALAAAQLAAGLPLAVWAVRRRSGGWGTAAALLVAQGAAGLAYDRVRSA
;
A
#
# COMPACT_ATOMS: atom_id res chain seq x y z
N MET A 1 -21.93 31.76 10.32
CA MET A 1 -20.48 31.65 10.05
C MET A 1 -20.34 30.58 9.00
N SER A 2 -19.95 30.96 7.78
CA SER A 2 -19.80 30.04 6.67
C SER A 2 -18.67 29.08 7.00
N SER A 3 -19.01 27.80 7.20
CA SER A 3 -18.04 26.72 7.34
C SER A 3 -17.26 26.66 6.04
N GLU A 4 -15.99 27.07 6.05
CA GLU A 4 -15.06 26.65 5.02
C GLU A 4 -15.08 25.12 5.06
N ALA A 5 -15.72 24.49 4.07
CA ALA A 5 -15.75 23.04 3.99
C ALA A 5 -14.30 22.55 4.02
N ALA A 6 -13.93 21.85 5.09
CA ALA A 6 -12.57 21.40 5.29
C ALA A 6 -12.17 20.55 4.07
N SER A 7 -11.12 20.98 3.38
CA SER A 7 -10.60 20.25 2.23
C SER A 7 -10.08 18.89 2.71
N PRO A 8 -10.42 17.80 2.01
CA PRO A 8 -10.15 16.46 2.50
C PRO A 8 -8.64 16.21 2.60
N GLY A 9 -8.26 15.48 3.64
CA GLY A 9 -6.89 15.14 3.96
C GLY A 9 -6.80 13.76 4.60
N ALA A 10 -5.62 13.18 4.52
CA ALA A 10 -5.37 11.83 5.02
C ALA A 10 -3.89 11.62 5.35
N LEU A 11 -3.65 10.77 6.34
CA LEU A 11 -2.32 10.31 6.77
C LEU A 11 -2.39 8.82 7.09
N LEU A 12 -1.32 8.10 6.81
CA LEU A 12 -1.13 6.71 7.25
C LEU A 12 0.00 6.68 8.28
N LEU A 13 -0.32 6.28 9.51
CA LEU A 13 0.66 6.13 10.58
C LEU A 13 1.00 4.65 10.74
N CYS A 14 2.25 4.31 10.49
CA CYS A 14 2.77 2.96 10.55
C CYS A 14 3.59 2.80 11.83
N ARG A 15 3.28 1.79 12.64
CA ARG A 15 4.08 1.49 13.84
C ARG A 15 5.32 0.67 13.51
N ALA A 16 6.16 1.24 12.66
CA ALA A 16 7.45 0.71 12.26
C ALA A 16 8.36 1.85 11.78
N GLU A 17 9.66 1.57 11.74
CA GLU A 17 10.68 2.47 11.21
C GLU A 17 10.54 2.68 9.69
N PRO A 18 11.01 3.82 9.15
CA PRO A 18 10.84 4.15 7.73
C PRO A 18 11.39 3.08 6.78
N ASP A 19 12.52 2.46 7.12
CA ASP A 19 13.17 1.43 6.28
C ASP A 19 12.25 0.24 5.96
N VAL A 20 11.48 -0.20 6.96
CA VAL A 20 10.56 -1.33 6.81
C VAL A 20 9.27 -0.90 6.10
N VAL A 21 8.80 0.31 6.42
CA VAL A 21 7.57 0.88 5.84
C VAL A 21 7.73 1.15 4.36
N GLU A 22 8.90 1.64 3.92
CA GLU A 22 9.20 1.95 2.53
C GLU A 22 8.95 0.74 1.61
N ILE A 23 9.47 -0.43 1.99
CA ILE A 23 9.34 -1.68 1.21
C ILE A 23 7.87 -2.08 1.08
N ALA A 24 7.11 -2.03 2.18
CA ALA A 24 5.69 -2.36 2.17
C ALA A 24 4.87 -1.35 1.36
N ALA A 25 5.19 -0.06 1.47
CA ALA A 25 4.47 1.02 0.80
C ALA A 25 4.69 1.02 -0.72
N GLN A 26 5.85 0.57 -1.21
CA GLN A 26 6.07 0.37 -2.65
C GLN A 26 5.05 -0.61 -3.26
N LEU A 27 4.54 -1.59 -2.50
CA LEU A 27 3.55 -2.56 -2.99
C LEU A 27 2.15 -1.95 -3.20
N LEU A 28 1.87 -0.81 -2.58
CA LEU A 28 0.61 -0.07 -2.81
C LEU A 28 0.53 0.49 -4.23
N ARG A 29 1.67 0.62 -4.92
CA ARG A 29 1.79 1.22 -6.25
C ARG A 29 1.27 2.67 -6.33
N GLU A 30 1.26 3.33 -5.18
CA GLU A 30 0.86 4.72 -5.03
C GLU A 30 2.08 5.55 -4.65
N ARG A 31 2.13 6.78 -5.16
CA ARG A 31 3.18 7.72 -4.79
C ARG A 31 2.90 8.28 -3.41
N MET A 32 3.85 8.12 -2.50
CA MET A 32 3.74 8.60 -1.12
C MET A 32 5.04 9.23 -0.66
N LEU A 33 4.95 10.17 0.28
CA LEU A 33 6.09 10.70 1.00
C LEU A 33 6.14 10.02 2.37
N LEU A 34 7.30 9.47 2.71
CA LEU A 34 7.55 8.78 3.96
C LEU A 34 8.48 9.61 4.83
N ALA A 35 8.06 9.86 6.07
CA ALA A 35 8.89 10.52 7.07
C ALA A 35 8.82 9.77 8.41
N GLU A 36 9.84 9.98 9.24
CA GLU A 36 9.82 9.51 10.63
C GLU A 36 8.73 10.26 11.42
N ALA A 37 8.05 9.55 12.31
CA ALA A 37 6.96 10.08 13.13
C ALA A 37 7.13 9.71 14.61
N GLY A 38 8.36 9.69 15.11
CA GLY A 38 8.70 9.33 16.49
C GLY A 38 9.17 7.89 16.66
N ARG A 39 9.29 7.45 17.92
CA ARG A 39 9.89 6.14 18.25
C ARG A 39 9.02 5.00 17.73
N ASP A 40 9.56 4.19 16.83
CA ASP A 40 8.87 3.08 16.17
C ASP A 40 7.65 3.52 15.34
N TRP A 41 7.62 4.78 14.90
CA TRP A 41 6.54 5.32 14.09
C TRP A 41 7.06 5.98 12.82
N SER A 42 6.34 5.77 11.73
CA SER A 42 6.51 6.49 10.48
C SER A 42 5.18 7.02 9.99
N VAL A 43 5.23 8.10 9.21
CA VAL A 43 4.07 8.69 8.54
C VAL A 43 4.24 8.60 7.03
N LEU A 44 3.21 8.10 6.37
CA LEU A 44 3.04 8.13 4.93
C LEU A 44 2.01 9.21 4.57
N VAL A 45 2.42 10.12 3.70
CA VAL A 45 1.61 11.20 3.15
C VAL A 45 1.33 10.89 1.67
N PRO A 46 0.08 10.59 1.30
CA PRO A 46 -0.27 10.32 -0.09
C PRO A 46 0.00 11.52 -0.99
N GLU A 47 0.74 11.32 -2.09
CA GLU A 47 0.87 12.35 -3.14
C GLU A 47 -0.33 12.33 -4.09
N GLY A 48 -0.85 11.12 -4.35
CA GLY A 48 -2.09 10.88 -5.08
C GLY A 48 -3.32 11.19 -4.22
N LYS A 49 -4.42 11.59 -4.88
CA LYS A 49 -5.68 11.95 -4.22
C LYS A 49 -6.87 11.35 -4.97
N PRO A 50 -7.00 10.02 -5.02
CA PRO A 50 -8.08 9.36 -5.75
C PRO A 50 -9.47 9.81 -5.27
N TRP A 51 -9.60 10.16 -3.99
CA TRP A 51 -10.85 10.72 -3.44
C TRP A 51 -11.21 12.11 -3.95
N LEU A 52 -10.25 12.90 -4.46
CA LEU A 52 -10.57 14.20 -5.08
C LEU A 52 -11.18 14.06 -6.48
N GLN A 53 -11.01 12.91 -7.13
CA GLN A 53 -11.61 12.63 -8.45
C GLN A 53 -13.03 12.06 -8.33
N GLY A 54 -13.54 11.90 -7.10
CA GLY A 54 -14.92 11.48 -6.84
C GLY A 54 -15.19 9.99 -7.06
N GLU A 55 -14.15 9.16 -7.18
CA GLU A 55 -14.31 7.72 -7.44
C GLU A 55 -14.68 6.94 -6.17
N GLU A 56 -13.99 7.20 -5.06
CA GLU A 56 -14.26 6.60 -3.75
C GLU A 56 -14.03 7.62 -2.62
N PRO A 57 -14.78 7.52 -1.50
CA PRO A 57 -14.59 8.42 -0.36
C PRO A 57 -13.25 8.15 0.34
N VAL A 58 -12.70 9.17 1.01
CA VAL A 58 -11.35 9.15 1.58
C VAL A 58 -11.17 8.02 2.60
N ASP A 59 -12.18 7.73 3.41
CA ASP A 59 -12.18 6.67 4.43
C ASP A 59 -11.98 5.29 3.82
N ARG A 60 -12.65 5.01 2.70
CA ARG A 60 -12.60 3.72 2.00
C ARG A 60 -11.24 3.47 1.36
N VAL A 61 -10.70 4.47 0.67
CA VAL A 61 -9.36 4.40 0.06
C VAL A 61 -8.31 4.14 1.13
N LEU A 62 -8.31 4.94 2.19
CA LEU A 62 -7.31 4.84 3.25
C LEU A 62 -7.42 3.54 4.04
N THR A 63 -8.64 3.05 4.26
CA THR A 63 -8.87 1.73 4.87
C THR A 63 -8.28 0.61 4.00
N GLY A 64 -8.44 0.71 2.68
CA GLY A 64 -7.83 -0.23 1.73
C GLY A 64 -6.30 -0.23 1.81
N TRP A 65 -5.68 0.94 1.78
CA TRP A 65 -4.22 1.08 1.90
C TRP A 65 -3.69 0.61 3.26
N ALA A 66 -4.34 1.00 4.37
CA ALA A 66 -3.95 0.54 5.69
C ALA A 66 -4.03 -0.98 5.82
N THR A 67 -5.09 -1.59 5.26
CA THR A 67 -5.25 -3.05 5.25
C THR A 67 -4.15 -3.72 4.41
N ALA A 68 -3.86 -3.20 3.22
CA ALA A 68 -2.81 -3.74 2.35
C ALA A 68 -1.43 -3.69 3.02
N LEU A 69 -1.09 -2.57 3.68
CA LEU A 69 0.14 -2.43 4.46
C LEU A 69 0.17 -3.40 5.65
N ALA A 70 -0.93 -3.49 6.40
CA ALA A 70 -1.00 -4.31 7.60
C ALA A 70 -0.99 -5.81 7.31
N VAL A 71 -1.55 -6.27 6.18
CA VAL A 71 -1.55 -7.69 5.80
C VAL A 71 -0.14 -8.18 5.45
N GLY A 72 0.66 -7.32 4.82
CA GLY A 72 2.05 -7.63 4.47
C GLY A 72 3.05 -7.46 5.62
N SER A 73 2.60 -7.09 6.81
CA SER A 73 3.48 -6.72 7.93
C SER A 73 3.01 -7.25 9.28
N ALA A 74 3.91 -7.22 10.26
CA ALA A 74 3.60 -7.60 11.64
C ALA A 74 3.14 -6.41 12.51
N TRP A 75 3.16 -5.20 11.96
CA TRP A 75 2.91 -3.97 12.69
C TRP A 75 1.54 -3.35 12.34
N PRO A 76 0.88 -2.68 13.31
CA PRO A 76 -0.38 -1.99 13.06
C PRO A 76 -0.21 -0.76 12.17
N VAL A 77 -1.25 -0.46 11.39
CA VAL A 77 -1.35 0.72 10.53
C VAL A 77 -2.62 1.49 10.86
N LEU A 78 -2.47 2.77 11.17
CA LEU A 78 -3.55 3.68 11.49
C LEU A 78 -3.76 4.65 10.32
N ALA A 79 -4.86 4.46 9.59
CA ALA A 79 -5.36 5.44 8.64
C ALA A 79 -6.08 6.55 9.40
N LEU A 80 -5.65 7.80 9.23
CA LEU A 80 -6.33 9.00 9.67
C LEU A 80 -6.90 9.70 8.44
N TRP A 81 -8.14 10.16 8.52
CA TRP A 81 -8.82 10.84 7.41
C TRP A 81 -9.79 11.91 7.92
N TRP A 82 -10.03 12.90 7.07
CA TRP A 82 -11.02 13.95 7.30
C TRP A 82 -11.50 14.53 5.98
N ASP A 83 -12.74 15.01 5.98
CA ASP A 83 -13.37 15.75 4.90
C ASP A 83 -14.25 16.88 5.49
N GLY A 84 -15.11 17.47 4.67
CA GLY A 84 -15.98 18.57 5.09
C GLY A 84 -17.06 18.18 6.11
N ASP A 85 -17.41 16.90 6.17
CA ASP A 85 -18.56 16.41 6.93
C ASP A 85 -18.15 15.53 8.11
N ARG A 86 -17.00 14.84 8.03
CA ARG A 86 -16.54 13.83 8.99
C ARG A 86 -15.04 13.80 9.14
N SER A 87 -14.60 13.23 10.24
CA SER A 87 -13.21 12.80 10.42
C SER A 87 -13.17 11.50 11.21
N GLY A 88 -12.12 10.72 11.04
CA GLY A 88 -12.01 9.47 11.75
C GLY A 88 -10.70 8.77 11.52
N TYR A 89 -10.67 7.56 12.03
CA TYR A 89 -9.54 6.68 11.85
C TYR A 89 -9.97 5.23 11.61
N THR A 90 -9.08 4.48 10.98
CA THR A 90 -9.17 3.02 10.85
C THR A 90 -7.84 2.39 11.20
N LEU A 91 -7.85 1.47 12.16
CA LEU A 91 -6.72 0.64 12.55
C LEU A 91 -6.79 -0.73 11.87
N ALA A 92 -5.78 -1.03 11.05
CA ALA A 92 -5.53 -2.34 10.47
C ALA A 92 -4.35 -3.03 11.16
N SER A 93 -4.42 -4.36 11.32
CA SER A 93 -3.36 -5.15 11.97
C SER A 93 -3.42 -6.60 11.47
N GLY A 94 -2.53 -6.95 10.55
CA GLY A 94 -2.52 -8.27 9.90
C GLY A 94 -3.87 -8.62 9.27
N PHE A 95 -4.31 -9.85 9.50
CA PHE A 95 -5.59 -10.39 9.02
C PHE A 95 -6.78 -10.13 9.97
N ARG A 96 -6.60 -9.31 11.01
CA ARG A 96 -7.69 -9.01 11.95
C ARG A 96 -8.69 -8.04 11.29
N ARG A 97 -9.97 -8.16 11.63
CA ARG A 97 -11.00 -7.17 11.24
C ARG A 97 -10.54 -5.78 11.64
N THR A 98 -10.61 -4.81 10.73
CA THR A 98 -10.28 -3.41 11.01
C THR A 98 -11.16 -2.85 12.14
N VAL A 99 -10.62 -1.87 12.87
CA VAL A 99 -11.34 -1.15 13.92
C VAL A 99 -11.28 0.31 13.60
N GLY A 100 -12.42 0.97 13.46
CA GLY A 100 -12.49 2.39 13.16
C GLY A 100 -13.42 3.13 14.09
N TYR A 101 -13.22 4.44 14.15
CA TYR A 101 -14.09 5.36 14.86
C TYR A 101 -14.16 6.67 14.07
N GLU A 102 -15.34 7.28 14.06
CA GLU A 102 -15.58 8.51 13.32
C GLU A 102 -16.39 9.51 14.13
N TRP A 103 -16.16 10.78 13.82
CA TRP A 103 -16.88 11.93 14.33
C TRP A 103 -17.45 12.73 13.14
N LEU A 104 -18.66 13.25 13.30
CA LEU A 104 -19.17 14.30 12.40
C LEU A 104 -18.33 15.58 12.56
N ALA A 105 -18.45 16.51 11.61
CA ALA A 105 -17.71 17.78 11.59
C ALA A 105 -17.82 18.56 12.92
N ASN A 106 -18.99 18.53 13.56
CA ASN A 106 -19.24 19.16 14.86
C ASN A 106 -18.67 18.38 16.06
N GLY A 107 -17.98 17.27 15.84
CA GLY A 107 -17.41 16.41 16.88
C GLY A 107 -18.38 15.41 17.49
N THR A 108 -19.61 15.30 16.98
CA THR A 108 -20.56 14.26 17.43
C THR A 108 -19.97 12.87 17.13
N PRO A 109 -19.81 12.01 18.14
CA PRO A 109 -19.33 10.64 17.95
C PRO A 109 -20.37 9.79 17.21
N VAL A 110 -19.92 9.02 16.21
CA VAL A 110 -20.77 8.08 15.44
C VAL A 110 -20.28 6.63 15.60
N GLY A 111 -19.06 6.42 16.10
CA GLY A 111 -18.49 5.10 16.32
C GLY A 111 -19.00 4.41 17.60
N GLU A 112 -18.85 3.08 17.64
CA GLU A 112 -19.17 2.27 18.82
C GLU A 112 -18.09 2.37 19.89
N ASP A 113 -18.47 2.49 21.17
CA ASP A 113 -17.52 2.57 22.30
C ASP A 113 -16.57 1.36 22.39
N GLU A 114 -17.02 0.19 21.94
CA GLU A 114 -16.20 -1.03 21.89
C GLU A 114 -15.00 -0.89 20.93
N ALA A 115 -15.12 -0.04 19.89
CA ALA A 115 -14.04 0.24 18.97
C ALA A 115 -12.87 0.94 19.68
N MET A 116 -13.13 1.84 20.63
CA MET A 116 -12.07 2.52 21.41
C MET A 116 -11.29 1.54 22.28
N ARG A 117 -11.98 0.63 22.98
CA ARG A 117 -11.33 -0.42 23.79
C ARG A 117 -10.49 -1.36 22.93
N THR A 118 -11.03 -1.79 21.79
CA THR A 118 -10.32 -2.69 20.87
C THR A 118 -9.11 -1.99 20.23
N PHE A 119 -9.24 -0.70 19.89
CA PHE A 119 -8.16 0.14 19.39
C PHE A 119 -7.01 0.22 20.39
N ALA A 120 -7.31 0.57 21.65
CA ALA A 120 -6.32 0.67 22.72
C ALA A 120 -5.57 -0.66 22.94
N ALA A 121 -6.32 -1.77 23.03
CA ALA A 121 -5.74 -3.09 23.22
C ALA A 121 -4.79 -3.49 22.08
N ARG A 122 -5.14 -3.20 20.83
CA ARG A 122 -4.31 -3.56 19.66
C ARG A 122 -3.06 -2.70 19.51
N LEU A 123 -3.11 -1.46 19.96
CA LEU A 123 -1.95 -0.59 20.03
C LEU A 123 -1.18 -0.76 21.36
N GLY A 124 -1.59 -1.65 22.25
CA GLY A 124 -0.92 -1.83 23.55
C GLY A 124 -0.84 -0.53 24.34
N LEU A 125 -1.88 0.31 24.26
CA LEU A 125 -1.99 1.53 25.05
C LEU A 125 -2.27 1.19 26.51
N ASP A 126 -1.99 2.13 27.43
CA ASP A 126 -2.24 1.92 28.85
C ASP A 126 -3.75 1.71 29.10
N PRO A 127 -4.14 0.58 29.73
CA PRO A 127 -5.55 0.23 29.88
C PRO A 127 -6.32 1.14 30.84
N VAL A 128 -5.65 2.05 31.54
CA VAL A 128 -6.26 2.97 32.52
C VAL A 128 -6.18 4.40 32.01
N LEU A 129 -4.98 4.98 31.90
CA LEU A 129 -4.78 6.39 31.58
C LEU A 129 -5.09 6.71 30.12
N ASP A 130 -4.63 5.87 29.19
CA ASP A 130 -4.93 6.06 27.77
C ASP A 130 -6.38 5.73 27.47
N MET A 131 -6.92 4.67 28.07
CA MET A 131 -8.32 4.32 27.92
C MET A 131 -9.26 5.42 28.42
N GLN A 132 -9.00 6.02 29.58
CA GLN A 132 -9.79 7.16 30.08
C GLN A 132 -9.77 8.36 29.12
N SER A 133 -8.61 8.63 28.51
CA SER A 133 -8.48 9.70 27.52
C SER A 133 -9.31 9.38 26.26
N LEU A 134 -9.27 8.14 25.78
CA LEU A 134 -10.05 7.70 24.62
C LEU A 134 -11.56 7.71 24.88
N GLU A 135 -12.01 7.29 26.07
CA GLU A 135 -13.42 7.37 26.48
C GLU A 135 -13.93 8.81 26.57
N ALA A 136 -13.06 9.79 26.84
CA ALA A 136 -13.44 11.20 26.76
C ALA A 136 -13.70 11.65 25.31
N LEU A 137 -12.99 11.09 24.32
CA LEU A 137 -13.19 11.40 22.91
C LEU A 137 -14.47 10.80 22.33
N ALA A 138 -14.97 9.70 22.92
CA ALA A 138 -16.22 9.05 22.52
C ALA A 138 -17.47 9.67 23.16
N ARG A 139 -17.31 10.57 24.15
CA ARG A 139 -18.43 11.23 24.83
C ARG A 139 -18.89 12.48 24.07
N PRO A 140 -20.20 12.77 24.02
CA PRO A 140 -20.69 14.04 23.48
C PRO A 140 -20.05 15.25 24.18
N ASP A 141 -19.57 16.20 23.39
CA ASP A 141 -19.01 17.48 23.82
C ASP A 141 -19.36 18.51 22.74
N THR A 142 -19.96 19.63 23.12
CA THR A 142 -20.37 20.68 22.19
C THR A 142 -19.24 21.65 21.84
N GLU A 143 -18.15 21.65 22.62
CA GLU A 143 -17.02 22.57 22.44
C GLU A 143 -15.90 21.98 21.58
N ALA A 144 -15.90 20.65 21.38
CA ALA A 144 -14.85 19.93 20.66
C ALA A 144 -15.35 19.43 19.29
N ASP A 145 -14.96 20.12 18.23
CA ASP A 145 -15.20 19.71 16.84
C ASP A 145 -14.39 18.47 16.43
N ALA A 146 -14.64 17.94 15.24
CA ALA A 146 -13.98 16.72 14.75
C ALA A 146 -12.44 16.85 14.72
N ARG A 147 -11.92 18.04 14.38
CA ARG A 147 -10.49 18.32 14.37
C ARG A 147 -9.91 18.27 15.78
N ALA A 148 -10.58 18.87 16.77
CA ALA A 148 -10.18 18.82 18.17
C ALA A 148 -10.15 17.37 18.68
N ARG A 149 -11.10 16.52 18.27
CA ARG A 149 -11.11 15.09 18.61
C ARG A 149 -9.92 14.34 18.03
N MET A 150 -9.60 14.57 16.76
CA MET A 150 -8.43 13.98 16.09
C MET A 150 -7.11 14.43 16.74
N LEU A 151 -7.00 15.70 17.14
CA LEU A 151 -5.85 16.20 17.90
C LEU A 151 -5.76 15.55 19.29
N GLY A 152 -6.90 15.33 19.95
CA GLY A 152 -6.97 14.57 21.20
C GLY A 152 -6.49 13.13 21.04
N LEU A 153 -6.88 12.45 19.97
CA LEU A 153 -6.40 11.10 19.63
C LEU A 153 -4.88 11.10 19.44
N LEU A 154 -4.34 12.04 18.68
CA LEU A 154 -2.89 12.16 18.49
C LEU A 154 -2.16 12.42 19.80
N ALA A 155 -2.73 13.25 20.68
CA ALA A 155 -2.17 13.50 22.01
C ALA A 155 -2.07 12.20 22.85
N VAL A 156 -3.06 11.31 22.77
CA VAL A 156 -2.96 9.97 23.39
C VAL A 156 -1.81 9.18 22.77
N LEU A 157 -1.72 9.14 21.44
CA LEU A 157 -0.68 8.40 20.73
C LEU A 157 0.74 8.92 20.98
N THR A 158 0.91 10.19 21.38
CA THR A 158 2.24 10.70 21.76
C THR A 158 2.85 9.94 22.93
N ARG A 159 2.02 9.45 23.87
CA ARG A 159 2.47 8.62 24.99
C ARG A 159 2.93 7.23 24.52
N ALA A 160 2.44 6.78 23.38
CA ALA A 160 2.86 5.56 22.68
C ALA A 160 4.05 5.80 21.72
N GLY A 161 4.71 6.96 21.78
CA GLY A 161 5.90 7.26 21.00
C GLY A 161 5.67 8.02 19.69
N LEU A 162 4.42 8.29 19.31
CA LEU A 162 4.11 9.07 18.10
C LEU A 162 4.54 10.53 18.28
N THR A 163 5.26 11.07 17.31
CA THR A 163 5.63 12.49 17.22
C THR A 163 5.56 12.89 15.76
N LEU A 164 4.44 13.50 15.37
CA LEU A 164 4.25 13.91 13.98
C LEU A 164 5.17 15.08 13.62
N PRO A 165 5.76 15.07 12.41
CA PRO A 165 6.48 16.22 11.89
C PRO A 165 5.61 17.48 11.89
N PRO A 166 6.18 18.66 12.24
CA PRO A 166 5.44 19.90 12.28
C PRO A 166 4.70 20.18 10.96
N GLY A 167 3.41 20.48 11.05
CA GLY A 167 2.55 20.77 9.90
C GLY A 167 1.87 19.54 9.27
N LEU A 168 2.21 18.31 9.67
CA LEU A 168 1.45 17.11 9.32
C LEU A 168 0.33 16.84 10.34
N ALA A 169 -0.61 17.78 10.44
CA ALA A 169 -1.69 17.73 11.44
C ALA A 169 -3.06 17.44 10.81
N PRO A 170 -4.00 16.82 11.56
CA PRO A 170 -5.39 16.69 11.16
C PRO A 170 -6.04 18.05 10.87
N GLY A 171 -6.89 18.06 9.84
CA GLY A 171 -7.58 19.25 9.36
C GLY A 171 -6.83 20.03 8.27
N GLU A 172 -5.57 19.69 7.99
CA GLU A 172 -4.85 20.32 6.87
C GLU A 172 -5.25 19.69 5.53
N PRO A 173 -5.36 20.47 4.44
CA PRO A 173 -5.66 19.93 3.12
C PRO A 173 -4.52 19.04 2.61
N ALA A 174 -4.85 18.02 1.81
CA ALA A 174 -3.86 17.10 1.24
C ALA A 174 -2.71 17.80 0.47
N ASP A 175 -2.95 18.94 -0.20
CA ASP A 175 -1.87 19.71 -0.83
C ASP A 175 -0.86 20.26 0.17
N ARG A 176 -1.34 20.83 1.27
CA ARG A 176 -0.50 21.40 2.32
C ARG A 176 0.27 20.32 3.05
N LEU A 177 -0.36 19.19 3.35
CA LEU A 177 0.33 18.02 3.91
C LEU A 177 1.49 17.57 3.01
N ARG A 178 1.26 17.49 1.70
CA ARG A 178 2.30 17.11 0.73
C ARG A 178 3.43 18.15 0.68
N GLU A 179 3.10 19.42 0.61
CA GLU A 179 4.09 20.51 0.58
C GLU A 179 4.97 20.51 1.84
N VAL A 180 4.34 20.38 3.00
CA VAL A 180 5.03 20.27 4.29
C VAL A 180 5.90 19.02 4.35
N ALA A 181 5.39 17.87 3.90
CA ALA A 181 6.15 16.61 3.89
C ALA A 181 7.41 16.71 3.03
N ARG A 182 7.33 17.35 1.84
CA ARG A 182 8.47 17.48 0.91
C ARG A 182 9.67 18.23 1.48
N VAL A 183 9.45 19.12 2.44
CA VAL A 183 10.51 19.93 3.05
C VAL A 183 10.99 19.36 4.40
N GLN A 184 10.44 18.23 4.84
CA GLN A 184 10.92 17.57 6.06
C GLN A 184 12.30 16.96 5.84
N GLU A 185 13.13 17.04 6.87
CA GLU A 185 14.42 16.36 6.88
C GLU A 185 14.21 14.84 6.86
N GLY A 186 14.97 14.13 6.02
CA GLY A 186 14.90 12.67 5.93
C GLY A 186 13.66 12.12 5.20
N VAL A 187 12.84 12.97 4.57
CA VAL A 187 11.70 12.51 3.76
C VAL A 187 12.18 11.63 2.61
N ARG A 188 11.49 10.51 2.39
CA ARG A 188 11.73 9.58 1.28
C ARG A 188 10.53 9.58 0.37
N GLN A 189 10.79 9.63 -0.94
CA GLN A 189 9.74 9.43 -1.92
C GLN A 189 9.57 7.92 -2.13
N VAL A 190 8.43 7.39 -1.68
CA VAL A 190 8.03 6.02 -1.96
C VAL A 190 7.40 6.01 -3.35
N GLU A 191 8.15 5.47 -4.30
CA GLU A 191 7.67 5.21 -5.64
C GLU A 191 7.92 3.76 -5.99
N TRP A 192 6.91 3.10 -6.55
CA TRP A 192 7.11 1.76 -7.07
C TRP A 192 8.01 1.86 -8.32
N PRO A 193 9.13 1.10 -8.42
CA PRO A 193 10.08 1.20 -9.54
C PRO A 193 9.52 0.85 -10.95
N GLY A 194 8.22 0.67 -11.11
CA GLY A 194 7.63 0.21 -12.34
C GLY A 194 7.84 -1.29 -12.57
N TRP A 195 6.92 -1.90 -13.31
CA TRP A 195 6.90 -3.35 -13.57
C TRP A 195 8.20 -3.80 -14.24
N ARG A 196 8.79 -2.90 -15.04
CA ARG A 196 10.01 -3.18 -15.80
C ARG A 196 11.23 -3.35 -14.93
N ASP A 197 11.37 -2.60 -13.82
CA ASP A 197 12.54 -2.72 -12.96
C ASP A 197 12.38 -3.86 -11.94
N ALA A 198 11.15 -4.10 -11.46
CA ALA A 198 10.83 -5.30 -10.66
C ALA A 198 11.06 -6.59 -11.47
N VAL A 199 10.58 -6.66 -12.71
CA VAL A 199 10.80 -7.80 -13.60
C VAL A 199 12.25 -7.92 -14.02
N ARG A 200 12.98 -6.81 -14.22
CA ARG A 200 14.43 -6.85 -14.51
C ARG A 200 15.25 -7.32 -13.30
N ALA A 201 14.87 -6.95 -12.09
CA ALA A 201 15.52 -7.41 -10.86
C ALA A 201 15.24 -8.90 -10.60
N GLU A 202 14.00 -9.35 -10.79
CA GLU A 202 13.64 -10.78 -10.68
C GLU A 202 14.27 -11.62 -11.79
N PHE A 203 14.24 -11.17 -13.07
CA PHE A 203 14.96 -11.85 -14.15
C PHE A 203 16.47 -11.83 -13.90
N GLY A 204 17.03 -10.73 -13.38
CA GLY A 204 18.45 -10.66 -13.03
C GLY A 204 18.84 -11.63 -11.90
N ALA A 205 17.93 -11.88 -10.95
CA ALA A 205 18.11 -12.88 -9.89
C ALA A 205 17.96 -14.33 -10.41
N VAL A 206 17.00 -14.59 -11.30
CA VAL A 206 16.80 -15.89 -11.97
C VAL A 206 17.96 -16.21 -12.93
N GLU A 207 18.49 -15.21 -13.62
CA GLU A 207 19.64 -15.31 -14.51
C GLU A 207 20.97 -15.54 -13.78
N LYS A 208 21.08 -15.04 -12.54
CA LYS A 208 22.22 -15.31 -11.64
C LYS A 208 22.05 -16.58 -10.79
N GLY A 209 20.84 -17.17 -10.80
CA GLY A 209 20.52 -18.42 -10.11
C GLY A 209 20.85 -19.68 -10.92
N PRO A 210 20.63 -20.89 -10.35
CA PRO A 210 20.97 -22.17 -10.97
C PRO A 210 20.20 -22.48 -12.28
N LEU A 211 19.13 -21.73 -12.58
CA LEU A 211 18.38 -21.80 -13.83
C LEU A 211 18.92 -20.87 -14.93
N GLY A 212 19.87 -19.98 -14.60
CA GLY A 212 20.52 -19.06 -15.52
C GLY A 212 21.03 -19.70 -16.84
N PRO A 213 21.64 -20.90 -16.83
CA PRO A 213 22.12 -21.56 -18.06
C PRO A 213 21.00 -22.05 -18.99
N TRP A 214 19.77 -22.24 -18.51
CA TRP A 214 18.62 -22.67 -19.31
C TRP A 214 17.82 -21.48 -19.85
N VAL A 215 18.01 -20.31 -19.25
CA VAL A 215 17.44 -19.02 -19.68
C VAL A 215 18.42 -18.24 -20.57
N ARG A 216 19.75 -18.46 -20.44
CA ARG A 216 20.81 -17.87 -21.26
C ARG A 216 21.88 -18.87 -21.69
N GLY A 217 22.39 -18.70 -22.91
CA GLY A 217 23.60 -19.38 -23.40
C GLY A 217 23.33 -20.69 -24.16
N PRO A 218 24.35 -21.52 -24.39
CA PRO A 218 24.29 -22.64 -25.35
C PRO A 218 23.23 -23.71 -25.02
N ARG A 219 22.81 -23.83 -23.75
CA ARG A 219 21.75 -24.77 -23.34
C ARG A 219 20.33 -24.25 -23.62
N ALA A 220 20.10 -22.93 -23.57
CA ALA A 220 18.85 -22.33 -24.06
C ALA A 220 18.64 -22.58 -25.56
N ARG A 221 19.72 -22.57 -26.35
CA ARG A 221 19.69 -22.92 -27.78
C ARG A 221 19.39 -24.39 -28.03
N ALA A 222 19.94 -25.29 -27.21
CA ALA A 222 19.64 -26.71 -27.29
C ALA A 222 18.16 -26.99 -26.97
N LEU A 223 17.58 -26.26 -26.01
CA LEU A 223 16.18 -26.41 -25.61
C LEU A 223 15.23 -25.85 -26.67
N ALA A 224 15.54 -24.70 -27.26
CA ALA A 224 14.80 -24.15 -28.41
C ALA A 224 14.87 -25.08 -29.64
N ALA A 225 16.04 -25.67 -29.90
CA ALA A 225 16.20 -26.66 -30.98
C ALA A 225 15.42 -27.96 -30.71
N ALA A 226 15.41 -28.44 -29.47
CA ALA A 226 14.64 -29.62 -29.07
C ALA A 226 13.12 -29.39 -29.19
N GLN A 227 12.64 -28.20 -28.82
CA GLN A 227 11.22 -27.82 -28.97
C GLN A 227 10.80 -27.77 -30.45
N LEU A 228 11.66 -27.26 -31.34
CA LEU A 228 11.40 -27.29 -32.79
C LEU A 228 11.45 -28.71 -33.37
N ALA A 229 12.42 -29.52 -32.92
CA ALA A 229 12.57 -30.91 -33.34
C ALA A 229 11.39 -31.79 -32.90
N ALA A 230 10.75 -31.49 -31.77
CA ALA A 230 9.54 -32.18 -31.31
C ALA A 230 8.25 -31.60 -31.93
N GLY A 231 8.17 -30.27 -32.10
CA GLY A 231 6.98 -29.57 -32.58
C GLY A 231 6.69 -29.78 -34.07
N LEU A 232 7.71 -29.83 -34.92
CA LEU A 232 7.54 -30.01 -36.37
C LEU A 232 6.97 -31.40 -36.76
N PRO A 233 7.48 -32.52 -36.22
CA PRO A 233 6.88 -33.84 -36.47
C PRO A 233 5.47 -33.96 -35.90
N LEU A 234 5.20 -33.37 -34.73
CA LEU A 234 3.87 -33.35 -34.12
C LEU A 234 2.87 -32.53 -34.96
N ALA A 235 3.29 -31.41 -35.55
CA ALA A 235 2.47 -30.63 -36.49
C ALA A 235 2.11 -31.44 -37.73
N VAL A 236 3.09 -32.12 -38.34
CA VAL A 236 2.88 -33.00 -39.51
C VAL A 236 1.93 -34.16 -39.17
N TRP A 237 2.10 -34.75 -37.99
CA TRP A 237 1.25 -35.85 -37.51
C TRP A 237 -0.19 -35.39 -37.21
N ALA A 238 -0.36 -34.23 -36.57
CA ALA A 238 -1.66 -33.65 -36.25
C ALA A 238 -2.46 -33.30 -37.51
N VAL A 239 -1.79 -32.75 -38.53
CA VAL A 239 -2.38 -32.47 -39.85
C VAL A 239 -2.80 -33.78 -40.54
N ARG A 240 -1.97 -34.82 -40.49
CA ARG A 240 -2.26 -36.12 -41.09
C ARG A 240 -3.42 -36.86 -40.39
N ARG A 241 -3.62 -36.65 -39.09
CA ARG A 241 -4.69 -37.26 -38.28
C ARG A 241 -5.94 -36.39 -38.13
N ARG A 242 -5.99 -35.18 -38.70
CA ARG A 242 -7.06 -34.18 -38.51
C ARG A 242 -7.47 -33.97 -37.05
N SER A 243 -6.51 -33.90 -36.13
CA SER A 243 -6.79 -33.70 -34.70
C SER A 243 -6.51 -32.25 -34.28
N GLY A 244 -7.57 -31.51 -33.98
CA GLY A 244 -7.48 -30.10 -33.57
C GLY A 244 -6.68 -29.87 -32.28
N GLY A 245 -6.78 -30.79 -31.31
CA GLY A 245 -6.07 -30.68 -30.03
C GLY A 245 -4.55 -30.88 -30.13
N TRP A 246 -4.08 -31.72 -31.05
CA TRP A 246 -2.64 -31.90 -31.29
C TRP A 246 -2.07 -30.78 -32.18
N GLY A 247 -2.91 -30.19 -33.03
CA GLY A 247 -2.53 -29.03 -33.86
C GLY A 247 -2.24 -27.78 -33.02
N THR A 248 -3.04 -27.51 -31.99
CA THR A 248 -2.82 -26.37 -31.09
C THR A 248 -1.54 -26.54 -30.25
N ALA A 249 -1.30 -27.75 -29.72
CA ALA A 249 -0.08 -28.05 -28.98
C ALA A 249 1.19 -27.91 -29.84
N ALA A 250 1.14 -28.39 -31.09
CA ALA A 250 2.26 -28.24 -32.02
C ALA A 250 2.51 -26.78 -32.40
N ALA A 251 1.45 -25.99 -32.64
CA ALA A 251 1.57 -24.57 -32.92
C ALA A 251 2.19 -23.79 -31.75
N LEU A 252 1.80 -24.09 -30.51
CA LEU A 252 2.37 -23.51 -29.29
C LEU A 252 3.87 -23.80 -29.17
N LEU A 253 4.29 -25.06 -29.38
CA LEU A 253 5.69 -25.46 -29.31
C LEU A 253 6.56 -24.75 -30.37
N VAL A 254 6.06 -24.65 -31.60
CA VAL A 254 6.77 -23.98 -32.70
C VAL A 254 6.87 -22.46 -32.46
N ALA A 255 5.79 -21.82 -31.97
CA ALA A 255 5.79 -20.41 -31.64
C ALA A 255 6.77 -20.08 -30.50
N GLN A 256 6.82 -20.91 -29.44
CA GLN A 256 7.76 -20.73 -28.34
C GLN A 256 9.23 -20.90 -28.77
N GLY A 257 9.53 -21.93 -29.59
CA GLY A 257 10.88 -22.14 -30.11
C GLY A 257 11.36 -21.02 -31.04
N ALA A 258 10.47 -20.50 -31.89
CA ALA A 258 10.79 -19.38 -32.78
C ALA A 258 11.01 -18.06 -32.02
N ALA A 259 10.18 -17.78 -31.01
CA ALA A 259 10.32 -16.59 -30.16
C ALA A 259 11.63 -16.60 -29.38
N GLY A 260 12.06 -17.77 -28.86
CA GLY A 260 13.35 -17.92 -28.17
C GLY A 260 14.55 -17.62 -29.07
N LEU A 261 14.54 -18.06 -30.33
CA LEU A 261 15.62 -17.79 -31.29
C LEU A 261 15.61 -16.35 -31.83
N ALA A 262 14.43 -15.75 -31.97
CA ALA A 262 14.29 -14.36 -32.40
C ALA A 262 14.78 -13.38 -31.31
N TYR A 263 14.44 -13.66 -30.04
CA TYR A 263 14.89 -12.87 -28.90
C TYR A 263 16.41 -12.90 -28.73
N ASP A 264 17.04 -14.06 -28.96
CA ASP A 264 18.50 -14.22 -28.96
C ASP A 264 19.18 -13.47 -30.14
N ARG A 265 18.55 -13.42 -31.32
CA ARG A 265 19.09 -12.72 -32.51
C ARG A 265 19.01 -11.21 -32.42
N VAL A 266 17.88 -10.68 -31.96
CA VAL A 266 17.66 -9.21 -31.87
C VAL A 266 18.62 -8.56 -30.87
N ARG A 267 19.25 -9.35 -30.00
CA ARG A 267 20.13 -8.85 -28.93
C ARG A 267 21.60 -9.26 -29.04
N SER A 268 21.97 -9.94 -30.13
CA SER A 268 23.36 -10.23 -30.53
C SER A 268 23.82 -9.42 -31.76
N ALA A 269 22.96 -8.56 -32.29
CA ALA A 269 23.27 -7.51 -33.27
C ALA A 269 23.48 -6.17 -32.53
#